data_AF-A0A8J7ZQA8-F1
#
_entry.id   AF-A0A8J7ZQA8-F1
#
_cell.length_a   1.000
_cell.length_b   1.000
_cell.length_c   1.000
_cell.angle_alpha   90.00
_cell.angle_beta   90.00
_cell.angle_gamma   90.00
#
_symmetry.space_group_name_H-M   'P 1'
#
loop_
_entity.id
_entity.type
_entity.pdbx_description
1 polymer ?
#
loop_
_entity_poly.entity_id
_entity_poly.type
_entity_poly.pdbx_seq_one_letter_code
_entity_poly.pdbx_strand_id
1 'polypeptide(L)' 'MRSEDEIRARIEALEEKYDANDPPTTPVEDEMEVELLRAIAELEWALDERDEPPFFTK' A
#
# COMPACT_ATOMS: atom_id res chain seq x y z
N MET A 1 -8.35 -8.50 11.59
CA MET A 1 -6.99 -8.19 11.11
C MET A 1 -6.69 -9.11 9.95
N ARG A 2 -6.31 -8.55 8.79
CA ARG A 2 -5.82 -9.36 7.66
C ARG A 2 -4.52 -10.07 8.04
N SER A 3 -4.22 -11.23 7.47
CA SER A 3 -2.90 -11.87 7.64
C SER A 3 -1.81 -11.06 6.92
N GLU A 4 -0.54 -11.32 7.25
CA GLU A 4 0.61 -10.71 6.57
C GLU A 4 0.62 -11.03 5.07
N ASP A 5 0.38 -12.30 4.73
CA ASP A 5 0.26 -12.76 3.34
C ASP A 5 -0.87 -12.05 2.58
N GLU A 6 -2.02 -11.84 3.24
CA GLU A 6 -3.15 -11.10 2.66
C GLU A 6 -2.82 -9.62 2.42
N ILE A 7 -1.99 -9.02 3.26
CA ILE A 7 -1.55 -7.63 3.10
C ILE A 7 -0.54 -7.53 1.94
N ARG A 8 0.46 -8.41 1.88
CA ARG A 8 1.42 -8.45 0.78
C ARG A 8 0.76 -8.68 -0.59
N ALA A 9 -0.13 -9.66 -0.68
CA ALA A 9 -0.89 -9.91 -1.91
C ALA A 9 -1.75 -8.71 -2.32
N ARG A 10 -2.21 -7.92 -1.34
CA ARG A 10 -2.98 -6.71 -1.63
C ARG A 10 -2.10 -5.56 -2.12
N ILE A 11 -0.90 -5.40 -1.57
CA ILE A 11 0.10 -4.43 -2.03
C ILE A 11 0.47 -4.73 -3.48
N GLU A 12 0.85 -5.97 -3.80
CA GLU A 12 1.22 -6.39 -5.16
C GLU A 12 0.11 -6.08 -6.18
N ALA A 13 -1.15 -6.36 -5.84
CA ALA A 13 -2.28 -6.05 -6.70
C ALA A 13 -2.55 -4.53 -6.86
N LEU A 14 -2.14 -3.70 -5.89
CA LEU A 14 -2.23 -2.24 -6.00
C LEU A 14 -1.09 -1.66 -6.81
N GLU A 15 0.13 -2.19 -6.65
CA GLU A 15 1.32 -1.84 -7.44
C GLU A 15 1.11 -2.19 -8.91
N GLU A 16 0.60 -3.39 -9.24
CA GLU A 16 0.28 -3.76 -10.63
C GLU A 16 -0.74 -2.79 -11.25
N LYS A 17 -1.71 -2.35 -10.45
CA LYS A 17 -2.72 -1.37 -10.90
C LYS A 17 -2.11 0.02 -11.07
N TYR A 18 -1.16 0.41 -10.23
CA TYR A 18 -0.42 1.66 -10.38
C TYR A 18 0.40 1.65 -11.66
N ASP A 19 1.22 0.60 -11.86
CA ASP A 19 2.06 0.41 -13.05
C ASP A 19 1.24 0.37 -14.35
N ALA A 20 0.04 -0.20 -14.32
CA ALA A 20 -0.85 -0.24 -15.49
C ALA A 20 -1.40 1.13 -15.92
N ASN A 21 -1.33 2.14 -15.05
CA ASN A 21 -1.84 3.49 -15.30
C ASN A 21 -0.74 4.55 -15.48
N ASP A 22 0.54 4.18 -15.38
CA ASP A 22 1.68 5.11 -15.55
C ASP A 22 2.14 5.20 -17.03
N PRO A 23 2.25 6.39 -17.64
CA PRO A 23 1.93 7.71 -17.09
C PRO A 23 0.43 8.03 -17.16
N PRO A 24 -0.09 8.78 -16.17
CA PRO A 24 -1.47 9.22 -16.18
C PRO A 24 -1.66 10.17 -17.36
N THR A 25 -2.75 9.97 -18.11
CA THR A 25 -3.06 10.77 -19.31
C THR A 25 -4.15 11.81 -19.05
N THR A 26 -4.78 11.76 -17.88
CA THR A 26 -5.90 12.61 -17.48
C THR A 26 -5.79 12.98 -15.99
N PRO A 27 -6.38 14.12 -15.56
CA PRO A 27 -6.39 14.50 -14.14
C PRO A 27 -7.10 13.52 -13.21
N VAL A 28 -8.05 12.73 -13.74
CA VAL A 28 -8.73 11.68 -12.97
C VAL A 28 -7.79 10.50 -12.72
N GLU A 29 -6.90 10.19 -13.68
CA GLU A 29 -5.84 9.20 -13.49
C GLU A 29 -4.82 9.67 -12.46
N ASP A 30 -4.45 10.97 -12.44
CA ASP A 30 -3.61 11.55 -11.38
C ASP A 30 -4.21 11.38 -9.98
N GLU A 31 -5.50 11.69 -9.80
CA GLU A 31 -6.20 11.50 -8.51
C GLU A 31 -6.26 10.03 -8.10
N MET A 32 -6.47 9.14 -9.08
CA MET A 32 -6.47 7.70 -8.84
C MET A 32 -5.08 7.19 -8.40
N GLU A 33 -4.01 7.69 -9.01
CA GLU A 33 -2.63 7.35 -8.62
C GLU A 33 -2.34 7.74 -7.17
N VAL A 34 -2.74 8.95 -6.76
CA VAL A 34 -2.58 9.40 -5.37
C VAL A 34 -3.29 8.47 -4.39
N GLU A 35 -4.52 8.05 -4.71
CA GLU A 35 -5.27 7.11 -3.86
C GLU A 35 -4.66 5.70 -3.85
N LEU A 36 -4.09 5.23 -4.97
CA LEU A 36 -3.37 3.97 -5.03
C LEU A 36 -2.10 4.01 -4.16
N LEU A 37 -1.27 5.04 -4.30
CA LEU A 37 -0.06 5.22 -3.51
C LEU A 37 -0.36 5.35 -2.02
N ARG A 38 -1.44 6.06 -1.65
CA ARG A 38 -1.88 6.16 -0.26
C ARG A 38 -2.28 4.80 0.31
N ALA A 39 -3.01 4.00 -0.47
CA ALA A 39 -3.44 2.67 -0.06
C ALA A 39 -2.26 1.69 0.09
N ILE A 40 -1.26 1.78 -0.80
CA ILE A 40 -0.01 1.01 -0.70
C ILE A 40 0.73 1.38 0.59
N ALA A 41 0.98 2.67 0.81
CA ALA A 41 1.73 3.15 1.98
C ALA A 41 1.06 2.78 3.32
N GLU A 42 -0.27 2.80 3.41
CA GLU A 42 -0.99 2.37 4.62
C GLU A 42 -0.77 0.87 4.91
N LEU A 43 -0.76 0.04 3.86
CA LEU A 43 -0.56 -1.39 4.00
C LEU A 43 0.89 -1.74 4.33
N GLU A 44 1.87 -1.03 3.75
CA GLU A 44 3.28 -1.16 4.09
C GLU A 44 3.52 -0.76 5.56
N TRP A 45 2.96 0.37 6.00
CA TRP A 45 3.04 0.77 7.41
C TRP A 45 2.41 -0.28 8.34
N ALA A 46 1.29 -0.90 7.94
CA ALA A 46 0.67 -1.97 8.71
C ALA A 46 1.48 -3.28 8.74
N LEU A 47 2.43 -3.49 7.81
CA LEU A 47 3.41 -4.58 7.89
C LEU A 47 4.56 -4.20 8.82
N ASP A 48 5.08 -2.97 8.68
CA ASP A 48 6.16 -2.46 9.53
C ASP A 48 5.76 -2.49 11.03
N GLU A 49 4.53 -2.09 11.37
CA GLU A 49 4.03 -2.16 12.77
C GLU A 49 3.97 -3.59 13.33
N ARG A 50 3.87 -4.61 12.47
CA ARG A 50 3.84 -6.02 12.90
C ARG A 50 5.25 -6.58 13.08
N ASP A 51 6.17 -6.14 12.23
CA ASP A 51 7.58 -6.54 12.26
C ASP A 51 8.36 -5.79 13.35
N GLU A 52 7.89 -4.61 13.77
CA GLU A 52 8.45 -3.91 14.92
C GLU A 52 8.14 -4.68 16.22
N PRO A 53 9.15 -5.19 16.96
CA PRO A 53 8.89 -5.79 18.26
C PRO A 53 8.24 -4.74 19.16
N PRO A 54 7.27 -5.09 20.02
CA PRO A 54 6.57 -4.12 20.86
C PRO A 54 7.59 -3.38 21.74
N PHE A 55 7.97 -2.17 21.31
CA PHE A 55 8.88 -1.29 22.04
C PHE A 55 8.11 -0.57 23.16
N PHE A 56 7.48 -1.35 24.04
CA PHE A 56 6.98 -0.88 25.33
C PHE A 56 7.48 -1.80 26.44
N THR A 57 8.77 -1.67 26.72
CA THR A 57 9.32 -1.91 28.06
C THR A 57 9.89 -0.60 28.59
N LYS A 58 9.05 0.24 29.22
CA LYS A 58 9.38 0.92 30.47
C LYS A 58 8.15 1.56 31.13
#